data_AF-A0A0D6QFV1-F1
#
_entry.id   AF-A0A0D6QFV1-F1
#
_cell.length_a   1.000
_cell.length_b   1.000
_cell.length_c   1.000
_cell.angle_alpha   90.00
_cell.angle_beta   90.00
_cell.angle_gamma   90.00
#
_symmetry.space_group_name_H-M   'P 1'
#
loop_
_entity.id
_entity.type
_entity.pdbx_description
1 polymer ?
#
loop_
_entity_poly.entity_id
_entity_poly.type
_entity_poly.pdbx_seq_one_letter_code
_entity_poly.pdbx_strand_id
1 'polypeptide(L)'
;MSATELSCRELVELASDYVERRLPLAERTRFEMHLCYCAPCRVYLDQIRATIATAGRLTEDDLPAGSRETLLAAFREWKKTP
;
A
#
# COMPACT_ATOMS: atom_id res chain seq x y z
N MET A 1 10.99 -21.45 -16.23
CA MET A 1 10.33 -20.77 -15.10
C MET A 1 8.89 -21.22 -15.10
N SER A 2 8.49 -22.04 -14.13
CA SER A 2 7.11 -22.54 -14.04
C SER A 2 6.18 -21.39 -13.63
N ALA A 3 4.95 -21.36 -14.16
CA ALA A 3 3.92 -20.36 -13.84
C ALA A 3 3.48 -20.32 -12.35
N THR A 4 4.14 -21.09 -11.48
CA THR A 4 3.78 -21.32 -10.07
C THR A 4 4.54 -20.42 -9.09
N GLU A 5 5.79 -20.04 -9.38
CA GLU A 5 6.64 -19.27 -8.46
C GLU A 5 6.70 -17.79 -8.86
N LEU A 6 6.58 -16.88 -7.90
CA LEU A 6 6.75 -15.45 -8.13
C LEU A 6 8.24 -15.10 -8.18
N SER A 7 8.62 -14.22 -9.09
CA SER A 7 9.89 -13.50 -9.03
C SER A 7 9.87 -12.45 -7.91
N CYS A 8 11.06 -11.99 -7.49
CA CYS A 8 11.15 -10.90 -6.52
C CYS A 8 10.47 -9.62 -7.03
N ARG A 9 10.52 -9.37 -8.35
CA ARG A 9 9.88 -8.22 -8.99
C ARG A 9 8.36 -8.30 -8.87
N GLU A 10 7.77 -9.44 -9.23
CA GLU A 10 6.32 -9.64 -9.12
C GLU A 10 5.86 -9.56 -7.66
N LEU A 11 6.65 -10.06 -6.71
CA LEU A 11 6.35 -9.90 -5.28
C LEU A 11 6.32 -8.42 -4.87
N VAL A 12 7.31 -7.63 -5.31
CA VAL A 12 7.36 -6.19 -5.04
C VAL A 12 6.14 -5.48 -5.62
N GLU A 13 5.74 -5.82 -6.84
CA GLU A 13 4.55 -5.26 -7.50
C GLU A 13 3.24 -5.61 -6.77
N LEU A 14 3.16 -6.80 -6.15
CA LEU A 14 1.98 -7.27 -5.40
C LEU A 14 1.98 -6.86 -3.91
N ALA A 15 3.04 -6.24 -3.39
CA ALA A 15 3.22 -6.05 -1.96
C ALA A 15 2.17 -5.14 -1.32
N SER A 16 1.75 -4.07 -2.01
CA SER A 16 0.68 -3.17 -1.56
C SER A 16 -0.65 -3.91 -1.45
N ASP A 17 -0.99 -4.72 -2.44
CA ASP A 17 -2.22 -5.52 -2.44
C ASP A 17 -2.21 -6.59 -1.35
N TYR A 18 -1.03 -7.15 -1.04
CA TYR A 18 -0.87 -8.10 0.07
C TYR A 18 -1.13 -7.43 1.43
N VAL A 19 -0.48 -6.30 1.72
CA VAL A 19 -0.64 -5.60 3.01
C VAL A 19 -2.03 -5.00 3.19
N GLU A 20 -2.69 -4.63 2.09
CA GLU A 20 -4.08 -4.15 2.07
C GLU A 20 -5.12 -5.27 2.03
N ARG A 21 -4.68 -6.54 2.01
CA ARG A 21 -5.55 -7.74 1.96
C ARG A 21 -6.48 -7.77 0.75
N ARG A 22 -6.00 -7.27 -0.40
CA ARG A 22 -6.73 -7.26 -1.68
C ARG A 22 -6.39 -8.43 -2.60
N LEU A 23 -5.34 -9.20 -2.32
CA LEU A 23 -4.97 -10.35 -3.15
C LEU A 23 -6.00 -11.48 -3.07
N PRO A 24 -6.38 -12.09 -4.21
CA PRO A 24 -7.08 -13.36 -4.25
C PRO A 24 -6.30 -14.45 -3.51
N LEU A 25 -7.00 -15.45 -2.96
CA LEU A 25 -6.38 -16.51 -2.15
C LEU A 25 -5.20 -17.21 -2.85
N ALA A 26 -5.34 -17.51 -4.14
CA ALA A 26 -4.29 -18.17 -4.91
C ALA A 26 -3.00 -17.33 -5.02
N GLU A 27 -3.14 -16.02 -5.25
CA GLU A 27 -2.00 -15.10 -5.33
C GLU A 27 -1.37 -14.87 -3.97
N ARG A 28 -2.19 -14.74 -2.93
CA ARG A 28 -1.71 -14.65 -1.55
C ARG A 28 -0.87 -15.86 -1.16
N THR A 29 -1.32 -17.08 -1.50
CA THR A 29 -0.55 -18.31 -1.24
C THR A 29 0.79 -18.27 -1.97
N ARG A 30 0.83 -17.86 -3.25
CA ARG A 30 2.09 -17.74 -4.00
C ARG A 30 3.04 -16.69 -3.40
N PHE A 31 2.49 -15.57 -2.95
CA PHE A 31 3.23 -14.52 -2.25
C PHE A 31 3.87 -15.07 -0.96
N GLU A 32 3.09 -15.74 -0.13
CA GLU A 32 3.56 -16.32 1.14
C GLU A 32 4.58 -17.44 0.91
N MET A 33 4.39 -18.28 -0.11
CA MET A 33 5.39 -19.30 -0.50
C MET A 33 6.72 -18.65 -0.89
N HIS A 34 6.72 -17.55 -1.64
CA HIS A 34 7.95 -16.84 -2.00
C HIS A 34 8.69 -16.34 -0.75
N LEU A 35 7.95 -15.80 0.21
CA LEU A 35 8.52 -15.31 1.47
C LEU A 35 9.14 -16.42 2.32
N CYS A 36 8.79 -17.69 2.13
CA CYS A 36 9.42 -18.79 2.86
C CYS A 36 10.92 -18.93 2.52
N TYR A 37 11.31 -18.74 1.26
CA TYR A 37 12.70 -18.96 0.81
C TYR A 37 13.48 -17.68 0.50
N CYS A 38 12.83 -16.56 0.22
CA CYS A 38 13.52 -15.32 -0.16
C CYS A 38 13.69 -14.35 1.02
N ALA A 39 14.87 -14.37 1.65
CA ALA A 39 15.19 -13.44 2.74
C ALA A 39 15.12 -11.95 2.34
N PRO A 40 15.64 -11.52 1.16
CA PRO A 40 15.52 -10.13 0.73
C PRO A 40 14.07 -9.64 0.61
N CYS A 41 13.16 -10.47 0.10
CA CYS A 41 11.74 -10.09 -0.02
C CYS A 41 11.03 -10.01 1.33
N ARG A 42 11.44 -10.78 2.34
CA ARG A 42 10.97 -10.59 3.72
C ARG A 42 11.39 -9.22 4.27
N VAL A 43 12.65 -8.84 4.08
CA VAL A 43 13.15 -7.52 4.48
C VAL A 43 12.40 -6.40 3.77
N TYR A 44 12.17 -6.54 2.46
CA TYR A 44 11.37 -5.59 1.70
C TYR A 44 9.94 -5.45 2.26
N LEU A 45 9.27 -6.57 2.56
CA LEU A 45 7.92 -6.53 3.15
C LEU A 45 7.91 -5.83 4.52
N ASP A 46 8.92 -6.06 5.34
CA ASP A 46 9.05 -5.39 6.64
C ASP A 46 9.29 -3.88 6.47
N GLN A 47 10.02 -3.45 5.44
CA GLN A 47 10.15 -2.03 5.09
C GLN A 47 8.80 -1.42 4.70
N ILE A 48 8.01 -2.10 3.86
CA ILE A 48 6.67 -1.61 3.47
C ILE A 48 5.76 -1.49 4.71
N ARG A 49 5.77 -2.47 5.61
CA ARG A 49 5.03 -2.41 6.87
C ARG A 49 5.49 -1.25 7.75
N ALA A 50 6.80 -1.00 7.84
CA ALA A 50 7.33 0.13 8.60
C ALA A 50 6.92 1.49 8.00
N THR A 51 6.91 1.61 6.66
CA THR A 51 6.41 2.80 5.95
C THR A 51 4.94 3.05 6.28
N ILE A 52 4.09 2.02 6.21
CA ILE A 52 2.67 2.12 6.57
C ILE A 52 2.50 2.55 8.03
N ALA A 53 3.22 1.90 8.95
CA ALA A 53 3.15 2.24 10.36
C ALA A 53 3.65 3.66 10.67
N THR A 54 4.57 4.19 9.88
CA THR A 54 5.09 5.56 10.03
C THR A 54 4.11 6.57 9.45
N ALA A 55 3.65 6.36 8.21
CA ALA A 55 2.69 7.24 7.55
C ALA A 55 1.32 7.24 8.28
N GLY A 56 0.91 6.10 8.84
CA GLY A 56 -0.34 5.97 9.59
C GLY A 56 -0.36 6.69 10.94
N ARG A 57 0.75 7.31 11.37
CA ARG A 57 0.78 8.18 12.58
C ARG A 57 0.33 9.60 12.30
N LEU A 58 0.21 9.99 11.03
CA LEU A 58 -0.26 11.31 10.65
C LEU A 58 -1.72 11.49 11.09
N THR A 59 -1.99 12.63 11.69
CA THR A 59 -3.27 13.05 12.24
C THR A 59 -3.75 14.34 11.55
N GLU A 60 -4.98 14.76 11.85
CA GLU A 60 -5.47 16.06 11.37
C GLU A 60 -4.63 17.23 11.92
N ASP A 61 -4.02 17.08 13.09
CA ASP A 61 -3.17 18.11 13.72
C ASP A 61 -1.83 18.32 12.96
N ASP A 62 -1.41 17.34 12.15
CA ASP A 62 -0.24 17.46 11.28
C ASP A 62 -0.51 18.29 10.01
N LEU A 63 -1.78 18.64 9.75
CA LEU A 63 -2.16 19.48 8.62
C LEU A 63 -2.02 20.98 8.97
N PRO A 64 -1.66 21.84 8.00
CA PRO A 64 -1.74 23.28 8.19
C PRO A 64 -3.14 23.71 8.64
N ALA A 65 -3.20 24.67 9.57
CA ALA A 65 -4.47 25.23 10.03
C ALA A 65 -5.32 25.73 8.83
N GLY A 66 -6.62 25.41 8.82
CA GLY A 66 -7.51 25.78 7.71
C GLY A 66 -7.49 24.82 6.50
N SER A 67 -6.72 23.73 6.55
CA SER A 67 -6.66 22.75 5.44
C SER A 67 -8.03 22.13 5.16
N ARG A 68 -8.78 21.79 6.21
CA ARG A 68 -10.12 21.19 6.08
C ARG A 68 -11.09 22.15 5.38
N GLU A 69 -11.11 23.41 5.78
CA GLU A 69 -11.96 24.46 5.22
C GLU A 69 -11.61 24.71 3.74
N THR A 70 -10.31 24.76 3.43
CA THR A 70 -9.81 24.89 2.06
C THR A 70 -10.27 23.73 1.17
N LEU A 71 -10.13 22.49 1.64
CA LEU A 71 -10.57 21.30 0.91
C LEU A 71 -12.10 21.29 0.72
N LEU A 72 -12.87 21.64 1.75
CA LEU A 72 -14.33 21.72 1.67
C LEU A 72 -14.79 22.80 0.69
N ALA A 73 -14.14 23.96 0.66
CA ALA A 73 -14.41 25.00 -0.32
C ALA A 73 -14.13 24.50 -1.74
N ALA A 74 -12.98 23.87 -1.97
CA ALA A 74 -12.62 23.30 -3.27
C ALA A 74 -13.66 22.26 -3.75
N PHE A 75 -14.10 21.33 -2.90
CA PHE A 75 -15.11 20.34 -3.27
C PHE A 75 -16.49 20.94 -3.56
N ARG A 76 -16.87 22.03 -2.90
CA ARG A 76 -18.16 22.73 -3.15
C ARG A 76 -18.16 23.44 -4.49
N GLU A 77 -17.04 24.01 -4.90
CA GLU A 77 -16.91 24.71 -6.18
C GLU A 77 -16.65 23.75 -7.36
N TRP A 78 -16.15 22.54 -7.10
CA TRP A 78 -15.83 21.55 -8.13
C TRP A 78 -17.01 21.14 -9.04
N LYS A 79 -18.25 21.19 -8.53
CA LYS A 79 -19.47 20.92 -9.32
C LYS A 79 -20.23 22.19 -9.74
N LYS A 80 -19.68 23.38 -9.48
CA LYS A 80 -20.30 24.67 -9.84
C LYS A 80 -19.75 25.26 -11.14
N THR A 81 -18.75 24.62 -11.75
CA THR A 81 -18.39 24.90 -13.14
C THR A 81 -19.49 24.35 -14.05
N PRO A 82 -20.06 25.14 -14.98
CA PRO A 82 -20.84 24.61 -16.09
C PRO A 82 -20.06 23.58 -16.92
#